data_AF-A0AAW6DFF8-F1
#
_entry.id   AF-A0AAW6DFF8-F1
#
_cell.length_a   1.000
_cell.length_b   1.000
_cell.length_c   1.000
_cell.angle_alpha   90.00
_cell.angle_beta   90.00
_cell.angle_gamma   90.00
#
_symmetry.space_group_name_H-M   'P 1'
#
loop_
_entity.id
_entity.type
_entity.pdbx_description
1 polymer ?
#
loop_
_entity_poly.entity_id
_entity_poly.type
_entity_poly.pdbx_seq_one_letter_code
_entity_poly.pdbx_strand_id
1 'polypeptide(L)'
;MMKHFPLRFGIVILLISVLCGCELKPGKNNSDTNKQQEGNHVTIPDDNKIPDNHKTPESGKAEAEESELAVLQQQIAENGYGAGVSFLGYVDSELHMTELSNYLEAGLFMEKYPFLMDADCFMTEGQELYAIVPPNKKGQIMVYASEITEEGVYADDKSKSLFTGKPGEVLILKCNFSEIYSNVLVTVTDGGGAIEFRPSISLRDGHLAELEDVYDFTVYEDFPDGQSIEIALEMLYEIDEVRQALENGMSLMYIGNTDEIDGGSCMLFELGTDGEYQFVREQLYGVCDNRIYAYDVIGDAWNIIY
;
A
#
# COMPACT_ATOMS: atom_id res chain seq x y z
N MET A 1 -30.83 42.59 -15.24
CA MET A 1 -31.26 42.90 -13.85
C MET A 1 -30.59 41.88 -12.96
N MET A 2 -29.70 42.28 -12.05
CA MET A 2 -29.04 41.35 -11.13
C MET A 2 -30.01 40.89 -10.04
N LYS A 3 -29.78 39.69 -9.50
CA LYS A 3 -29.85 39.45 -8.06
C LYS A 3 -29.00 38.22 -7.71
N HIS A 4 -27.82 38.49 -7.14
CA HIS A 4 -27.05 37.48 -6.42
C HIS A 4 -27.84 37.00 -5.20
N PHE A 5 -27.66 35.74 -4.83
CA PHE A 5 -27.89 35.28 -3.46
C PHE A 5 -26.61 34.64 -2.92
N PRO A 6 -26.30 34.78 -1.62
CA PRO A 6 -24.95 34.50 -1.11
C PRO A 6 -24.81 33.05 -0.63
N LEU A 7 -23.76 32.36 -1.09
CA LEU A 7 -23.26 31.17 -0.42
C LEU A 7 -22.30 31.62 0.68
N ARG A 8 -22.66 31.42 1.96
CA ARG A 8 -21.76 31.70 3.09
C ARG A 8 -21.96 30.75 4.28
N PHE A 9 -20.87 30.06 4.58
CA PHE A 9 -20.46 29.48 5.87
C PHE A 9 -21.29 28.36 6.49
N GLY A 10 -20.60 27.30 6.93
CA GLY A 10 -21.11 26.52 8.06
C GLY A 10 -20.57 25.12 8.34
N ILE A 11 -19.55 24.58 7.67
CA ILE A 11 -19.00 23.28 8.10
C ILE A 11 -18.06 23.50 9.28
N VAL A 12 -18.54 23.17 10.48
CA VAL A 12 -17.72 22.96 11.68
C VAL A 12 -17.55 21.45 11.84
N ILE A 13 -16.42 20.89 11.42
CA ILE A 13 -16.07 19.51 11.76
C ILE A 13 -15.53 19.51 13.18
N LEU A 14 -16.30 18.97 14.12
CA LEU A 14 -15.85 18.73 15.49
C LEU A 14 -15.07 17.42 15.54
N LEU A 15 -13.77 17.47 15.25
CA LEU A 15 -12.86 16.33 15.44
C LEU A 15 -12.76 15.97 16.93
N ILE A 16 -13.44 14.89 17.33
CA ILE A 16 -13.25 14.26 18.64
C ILE A 16 -12.06 13.31 18.54
N SER A 17 -10.88 13.78 18.97
CA SER A 17 -9.68 12.95 19.08
C SER A 17 -9.76 12.03 20.30
N VAL A 18 -9.88 10.73 20.05
CA VAL A 18 -9.77 9.70 21.11
C VAL A 18 -8.29 9.49 21.45
N LEU A 19 -7.82 10.22 22.46
CA LEU A 19 -6.50 10.01 23.05
C LEU A 19 -6.50 8.73 23.91
N CYS A 20 -6.13 7.59 23.32
CA CYS A 20 -5.84 6.38 24.09
C CYS A 20 -4.39 6.42 24.60
N GLY A 21 -4.20 6.89 25.83
CA GLY A 21 -2.87 6.93 26.47
C GLY A 21 -2.46 5.57 27.03
N CYS A 22 -1.41 4.97 26.49
CA CYS A 22 -0.77 3.79 27.10
C CYS A 22 0.17 4.19 28.25
N GLU A 23 -0.15 3.80 29.48
CA GLU A 23 0.73 4.00 30.63
C GLU A 23 1.94 3.06 30.62
N LEU A 24 3.14 3.63 30.57
CA LEU A 24 4.40 2.94 30.87
C LEU A 24 4.48 2.55 32.35
N LYS A 25 4.59 1.24 32.65
CA LYS A 25 4.97 0.77 34.00
C LYS A 25 6.50 0.64 34.13
N PRO A 26 7.11 1.16 35.22
CA PRO A 26 8.57 1.20 35.36
C PRO A 26 9.14 -0.16 35.80
N GLY A 27 10.27 -0.54 35.18
CA GLY A 27 11.09 -1.67 35.61
C GLY A 27 11.68 -1.44 37.00
N LYS A 28 11.72 -2.51 37.82
CA LYS A 28 12.20 -2.46 39.20
C LYS A 28 13.51 -3.24 39.34
N ASN A 29 14.63 -2.52 39.37
CA ASN A 29 15.93 -3.07 39.76
C ASN A 29 16.04 -3.22 41.28
N ASN A 30 16.79 -4.24 41.72
CA ASN A 30 17.54 -4.42 42.98
C ASN A 30 17.53 -5.90 43.39
N SER A 31 18.57 -6.49 43.99
CA SER A 31 19.99 -6.12 44.10
C SER A 31 20.80 -7.32 44.65
N ASP A 32 22.12 -7.29 44.46
CA ASP A 32 23.18 -7.92 45.29
C ASP A 32 23.16 -9.44 45.60
N THR A 33 24.28 -10.12 45.29
CA THR A 33 25.34 -10.29 46.31
C THR A 33 26.69 -10.83 45.76
N ASN A 34 27.78 -10.40 46.40
CA ASN A 34 29.18 -10.72 46.11
C ASN A 34 29.60 -12.15 46.56
N LYS A 35 30.63 -12.72 45.89
CA LYS A 35 31.91 -13.18 46.52
C LYS A 35 32.94 -13.78 45.53
N GLN A 36 34.15 -13.19 45.52
CA GLN A 36 35.48 -13.81 45.80
C GLN A 36 35.68 -15.33 45.65
N GLN A 37 36.85 -15.91 45.24
CA GLN A 37 38.13 -15.42 44.67
C GLN A 37 39.02 -16.66 44.29
N GLU A 38 40.26 -16.47 43.81
CA GLU A 38 41.33 -17.49 43.56
C GLU A 38 41.16 -18.41 42.31
N GLY A 39 42.20 -18.78 41.54
CA GLY A 39 43.61 -18.34 41.51
C GLY A 39 44.50 -19.12 40.50
N ASN A 40 45.64 -18.52 40.10
CA ASN A 40 46.88 -19.12 39.54
C ASN A 40 46.95 -19.71 38.10
N HIS A 41 47.34 -18.84 37.16
CA HIS A 41 48.58 -18.86 36.33
C HIS A 41 49.42 -20.17 36.19
N VAL A 42 49.79 -20.55 34.94
CA VAL A 42 51.18 -20.84 34.43
C VAL A 42 51.15 -21.14 32.91
N THR A 43 52.26 -20.91 32.19
CA THR A 43 52.34 -20.67 30.74
C THR A 43 53.39 -21.53 29.99
N ILE A 44 53.03 -22.05 28.79
CA ILE A 44 53.88 -22.22 27.56
C ILE A 44 55.06 -23.26 27.74
N PRO A 45 55.91 -23.72 26.78
CA PRO A 45 55.97 -23.75 25.28
C PRO A 45 55.62 -25.15 24.64
N ASP A 46 55.92 -25.55 23.37
CA ASP A 46 56.66 -24.96 22.23
C ASP A 46 56.27 -25.49 20.80
N ASP A 47 56.91 -24.91 19.78
CA ASP A 47 57.08 -25.22 18.33
C ASP A 47 56.92 -26.66 17.72
N ASN A 48 56.41 -26.72 16.47
CA ASN A 48 57.14 -27.26 15.29
C ASN A 48 56.48 -26.95 13.92
N LYS A 49 57.24 -27.10 12.81
CA LYS A 49 56.93 -26.53 11.48
C LYS A 49 57.11 -27.54 10.31
N ILE A 50 56.66 -27.12 9.11
CA ILE A 50 56.94 -27.63 7.74
C ILE A 50 56.19 -28.93 7.29
N PRO A 51 56.07 -29.24 5.98
CA PRO A 51 54.84 -28.97 5.21
C PRO A 51 54.26 -30.20 4.47
N ASP A 52 53.12 -30.06 3.77
CA ASP A 52 52.95 -30.74 2.48
C ASP A 52 51.88 -30.11 1.57
N ASN A 53 51.95 -30.41 0.26
CA ASN A 53 51.22 -29.73 -0.80
C ASN A 53 50.50 -30.72 -1.73
N HIS A 54 49.16 -30.77 -1.72
CA HIS A 54 48.36 -31.02 -2.94
C HIS A 54 46.83 -30.86 -2.79
N LYS A 55 46.21 -30.34 -3.87
CA LYS A 55 44.78 -30.41 -4.27
C LYS A 55 43.73 -29.57 -3.50
N THR A 56 43.39 -28.44 -4.10
CA THR A 56 42.02 -27.90 -4.24
C THR A 56 41.06 -28.90 -4.95
N PRO A 57 39.73 -28.67 -4.97
CA PRO A 57 38.97 -27.54 -4.37
C PRO A 57 37.81 -27.98 -3.46
N GLU A 58 37.32 -27.07 -2.61
CA GLU A 58 35.90 -27.06 -2.27
C GLU A 58 35.36 -25.63 -2.24
N SER A 59 34.27 -25.42 -2.98
CA SER A 59 33.65 -24.11 -3.21
C SER A 59 32.70 -23.80 -2.07
N GLY A 60 33.20 -23.12 -1.05
CA GLY A 60 32.36 -22.41 -0.09
C GLY A 60 31.81 -21.13 -0.72
N LYS A 61 30.83 -21.24 -1.62
CA LYS A 61 29.94 -20.11 -1.90
C LYS A 61 29.15 -19.88 -0.61
N ALA A 62 29.49 -18.86 0.16
CA ALA A 62 28.53 -18.26 1.06
C ALA A 62 27.46 -17.64 0.17
N GLU A 63 26.25 -18.20 0.17
CA GLU A 63 25.07 -17.48 -0.28
C GLU A 63 24.91 -16.31 0.69
N ALA A 64 25.26 -15.12 0.21
CA ALA A 64 24.84 -13.90 0.85
C ALA A 64 23.33 -13.80 0.67
N GLU A 65 22.59 -13.57 1.75
CA GLU A 65 21.18 -13.25 1.69
C GLU A 65 21.02 -12.03 0.76
N GLU A 66 20.36 -12.22 -0.38
CA GLU A 66 20.04 -11.12 -1.29
C GLU A 66 18.94 -10.28 -0.67
N SER A 67 19.09 -8.96 -0.73
CA SER A 67 18.06 -8.05 -0.20
C SER A 67 16.77 -8.21 -0.99
N GLU A 68 15.63 -7.96 -0.34
CA GLU A 68 14.31 -8.05 -0.98
C GLU A 68 14.20 -7.19 -2.25
N LEU A 69 14.86 -6.02 -2.26
CA LEU A 69 15.02 -5.21 -3.46
C LEU A 69 15.78 -5.95 -4.58
N ALA A 70 16.87 -6.65 -4.27
CA ALA A 70 17.61 -7.43 -5.27
C ALA A 70 16.77 -8.58 -5.84
N VAL A 71 15.96 -9.24 -4.99
CA VAL A 71 15.00 -10.27 -5.42
C VAL A 71 13.94 -9.69 -6.35
N LEU A 72 13.33 -8.55 -6.00
CA LEU A 72 12.36 -7.87 -6.85
C LEU A 72 12.98 -7.40 -8.19
N GLN A 73 14.18 -6.84 -8.15
CA GLN A 73 14.94 -6.47 -9.36
C GLN A 73 15.19 -7.69 -10.26
N GLN A 74 15.59 -8.82 -9.69
CA GLN A 74 15.75 -10.07 -10.43
C GLN A 74 14.43 -10.54 -11.05
N GLN A 75 13.31 -10.51 -10.30
CA GLN A 75 11.99 -10.89 -10.82
C GLN A 75 11.54 -10.00 -12.00
N ILE A 76 11.73 -8.68 -11.90
CA ILE A 76 11.43 -7.74 -12.99
C ILE A 76 12.25 -8.12 -14.24
N ALA A 77 13.56 -8.29 -14.10
CA ALA A 77 14.46 -8.58 -15.22
C ALA A 77 14.27 -9.98 -15.83
N GLU A 78 14.04 -11.02 -15.02
CA GLU A 78 13.86 -12.40 -15.51
C GLU A 78 12.54 -12.61 -16.26
N ASN A 79 11.49 -11.86 -15.90
CA ASN A 79 10.23 -11.84 -16.63
C ASN A 79 10.24 -10.87 -17.84
N GLY A 80 11.35 -10.16 -18.07
CA GLY A 80 11.56 -9.30 -19.24
C GLY A 80 10.99 -7.88 -19.11
N TYR A 81 10.58 -7.45 -17.93
CA TYR A 81 10.07 -6.10 -17.69
C TYR A 81 11.21 -5.07 -17.55
N GLY A 82 10.95 -3.84 -18.02
CA GLY A 82 11.88 -2.71 -17.95
C GLY A 82 11.79 -1.90 -16.65
N ALA A 83 10.72 -2.08 -15.86
CA ALA A 83 10.58 -1.52 -14.51
C ALA A 83 9.57 -2.33 -13.68
N GLY A 84 9.65 -2.23 -12.36
CA GLY A 84 8.55 -2.54 -11.46
C GLY A 84 7.84 -1.26 -11.02
N VAL A 85 6.51 -1.26 -10.94
CA VAL A 85 5.71 -0.16 -10.41
C VAL A 85 4.69 -0.69 -9.40
N SER A 86 4.47 0.06 -8.33
CA SER A 86 3.34 -0.14 -7.42
C SER A 86 2.69 1.20 -7.12
N PHE A 87 1.37 1.27 -7.27
CA PHE A 87 0.54 2.30 -6.66
C PHE A 87 0.46 2.11 -5.14
N LEU A 88 0.81 3.15 -4.39
CA LEU A 88 0.81 3.22 -2.93
C LEU A 88 -0.43 3.93 -2.38
N GLY A 89 -1.40 4.28 -3.23
CA GLY A 89 -2.64 4.96 -2.83
C GLY A 89 -2.62 6.48 -3.06
N TYR A 90 -3.72 7.10 -2.64
CA TYR A 90 -3.91 8.55 -2.73
C TYR A 90 -3.43 9.25 -1.45
N VAL A 91 -2.86 10.44 -1.63
CA VAL A 91 -2.40 11.35 -0.58
C VAL A 91 -3.06 12.73 -0.71
N ASP A 92 -2.95 13.56 0.32
CA ASP A 92 -3.36 14.96 0.21
C ASP A 92 -2.53 15.66 -0.88
N SER A 93 -3.20 16.50 -1.67
CA SER A 93 -2.56 17.39 -2.64
C SER A 93 -1.45 18.24 -2.02
N GLU A 94 -1.60 18.66 -0.77
CA GLU A 94 -0.67 19.50 -0.01
C GLU A 94 0.42 18.69 0.74
N LEU A 95 0.39 17.34 0.70
CA LEU A 95 1.33 16.47 1.44
C LEU A 95 2.78 16.91 1.26
N HIS A 96 3.47 17.16 2.37
CA HIS A 96 4.89 17.49 2.39
C HIS A 96 5.79 16.27 2.63
N MET A 97 7.05 16.35 2.19
CA MET A 97 8.08 15.31 2.40
C MET A 97 8.24 14.87 3.88
N THR A 98 7.95 15.76 4.83
CA THR A 98 8.00 15.46 6.28
C THR A 98 6.85 14.61 6.78
N GLU A 99 5.81 14.42 5.99
CA GLU A 99 4.59 13.66 6.32
C GLU A 99 4.54 12.33 5.56
N LEU A 100 5.29 12.20 4.46
CA LEU A 100 5.38 10.99 3.65
C LEU A 100 5.75 9.75 4.48
N SER A 101 6.72 9.85 5.39
CA SER A 101 7.11 8.72 6.25
C SER A 101 5.94 8.22 7.10
N ASN A 102 5.10 9.13 7.62
CA ASN A 102 3.97 8.79 8.47
C ASN A 102 2.86 8.11 7.63
N TYR A 103 2.68 8.52 6.38
CA TYR A 103 1.77 7.86 5.43
C TYR A 103 2.25 6.44 5.10
N LEU A 104 3.54 6.28 4.80
CA LEU A 104 4.15 4.99 4.49
C LEU A 104 4.14 4.02 5.69
N GLU A 105 4.27 4.56 6.91
CA GLU A 105 4.16 3.80 8.16
C GLU A 105 2.71 3.40 8.45
N ALA A 106 1.76 4.33 8.34
CA ALA A 106 0.34 4.06 8.58
C ALA A 106 -0.27 3.06 7.57
N GLY A 107 0.20 3.06 6.33
CA GLY A 107 -0.18 2.06 5.31
C GLY A 107 0.62 0.76 5.36
N LEU A 108 1.48 0.56 6.37
CA LEU A 108 2.36 -0.61 6.54
C LEU A 108 3.28 -0.91 5.34
N PHE A 109 3.47 0.05 4.43
CA PHE A 109 4.27 -0.12 3.21
C PHE A 109 5.74 -0.41 3.53
N MET A 110 6.28 0.13 4.62
CA MET A 110 7.65 -0.15 5.07
C MET A 110 7.81 -1.52 5.75
N GLU A 111 6.72 -2.14 6.23
CA GLU A 111 6.77 -3.54 6.71
C GLU A 111 6.70 -4.52 5.54
N LYS A 112 5.88 -4.19 4.52
CA LYS A 112 5.68 -4.98 3.31
C LYS A 112 6.85 -4.89 2.33
N TYR A 113 7.43 -3.70 2.20
CA TYR A 113 8.52 -3.37 1.29
C TYR A 113 9.60 -2.55 2.04
N PRO A 114 10.43 -3.17 2.89
CA PRO A 114 11.43 -2.49 3.72
C PRO A 114 12.42 -1.62 2.94
N PHE A 115 12.66 -1.94 1.66
CA PHE A 115 13.50 -1.14 0.77
C PHE A 115 12.96 0.28 0.48
N LEU A 116 11.68 0.56 0.77
CA LEU A 116 11.11 1.90 0.66
C LEU A 116 11.67 2.89 1.70
N MET A 117 12.28 2.39 2.79
CA MET A 117 12.90 3.25 3.82
C MET A 117 14.08 4.07 3.28
N ASP A 118 14.83 3.53 2.31
CA ASP A 118 16.02 4.14 1.72
C ASP A 118 15.76 4.76 0.33
N ALA A 119 14.51 4.73 -0.17
CA ALA A 119 14.16 5.18 -1.51
C ALA A 119 14.36 6.70 -1.71
N ASP A 120 14.88 7.10 -2.87
CA ASP A 120 14.86 8.50 -3.28
C ASP A 120 13.38 8.92 -3.44
N CYS A 121 13.02 10.15 -3.04
CA CYS A 121 11.65 10.65 -3.10
C CYS A 121 11.55 11.88 -4.01
N PHE A 122 10.54 11.92 -4.88
CA PHE A 122 10.22 13.09 -5.71
C PHE A 122 8.72 13.39 -5.68
N MET A 123 8.35 14.66 -5.57
CA MET A 123 6.95 15.09 -5.51
C MET A 123 6.71 16.22 -6.52
N THR A 124 5.71 16.03 -7.38
CA THR A 124 5.10 17.08 -8.17
C THR A 124 3.73 17.46 -7.58
N GLU A 125 3.01 18.36 -8.24
CA GLU A 125 1.57 18.50 -8.00
C GLU A 125 0.86 17.17 -8.30
N GLY A 126 -0.23 16.92 -7.58
CA GLY A 126 -1.01 15.69 -7.70
C GLY A 126 -1.27 14.98 -6.38
N GLN A 127 -1.99 13.88 -6.45
CA GLN A 127 -2.48 13.11 -5.30
C GLN A 127 -2.14 11.62 -5.35
N GLU A 128 -1.63 11.10 -6.47
CA GLU A 128 -1.30 9.69 -6.62
C GLU A 128 0.14 9.44 -6.18
N LEU A 129 0.37 8.40 -5.37
CA LEU A 129 1.69 8.02 -4.89
C LEU A 129 2.11 6.67 -5.49
N TYR A 130 3.32 6.57 -6.03
CA TYR A 130 3.86 5.38 -6.67
C TYR A 130 5.25 5.02 -6.15
N ALA A 131 5.55 3.72 -5.99
CA ALA A 131 6.91 3.20 -5.92
C ALA A 131 7.35 2.70 -7.30
N ILE A 132 8.55 3.05 -7.73
CA ILE A 132 9.12 2.68 -9.03
C ILE A 132 10.51 2.07 -8.81
N VAL A 133 10.71 0.86 -9.33
CA VAL A 133 11.90 0.02 -9.11
C VAL A 133 12.60 -0.21 -10.45
N PRO A 134 13.89 0.15 -10.61
CA PRO A 134 14.63 -0.15 -11.83
C PRO A 134 14.95 -1.65 -11.90
N PRO A 135 15.13 -2.26 -13.08
CA PRO A 135 15.23 -3.71 -13.23
C PRO A 135 16.56 -4.28 -12.72
N ASN A 136 17.57 -3.45 -12.45
CA ASN A 136 18.85 -3.86 -11.89
C ASN A 136 19.66 -2.66 -11.35
N LYS A 137 20.79 -2.95 -10.70
CA LYS A 137 21.71 -1.97 -10.08
C LYS A 137 22.39 -0.96 -11.02
N LYS A 138 22.25 -1.07 -12.34
CA LYS A 138 22.69 -0.08 -13.33
C LYS A 138 21.53 0.78 -13.85
N GLY A 139 20.30 0.31 -13.66
CA GLY A 139 19.12 1.00 -14.15
C GLY A 139 18.87 2.29 -13.38
N GLN A 140 18.39 3.30 -14.09
CA GLN A 140 18.25 4.66 -13.56
C GLN A 140 16.86 5.21 -13.91
N ILE A 141 16.19 5.81 -12.93
CA ILE A 141 14.88 6.43 -13.07
C ILE A 141 15.05 7.93 -13.32
N MET A 142 14.33 8.44 -14.32
CA MET A 142 14.24 9.86 -14.65
C MET A 142 12.76 10.26 -14.77
N VAL A 143 12.43 11.48 -14.33
CA VAL A 143 11.07 12.03 -14.42
C VAL A 143 11.13 13.33 -15.20
N TYR A 144 10.19 13.50 -16.14
CA TYR A 144 10.03 14.66 -17.00
C TYR A 144 8.63 15.25 -16.85
N ALA A 145 8.45 16.53 -17.18
CA ALA A 145 7.12 17.12 -17.26
C ALA A 145 6.37 16.58 -18.49
N SER A 146 5.09 16.27 -18.31
CA SER A 146 4.17 15.91 -19.40
C SER A 146 2.91 16.78 -19.26
N GLU A 147 2.54 17.48 -20.33
CA GLU A 147 1.34 18.32 -20.38
C GLU A 147 0.37 17.80 -21.43
N ILE A 148 -0.93 18.12 -21.31
CA ILE A 148 -1.94 17.84 -22.33
C ILE A 148 -2.17 19.12 -23.16
N THR A 149 -2.06 19.02 -24.49
CA THR A 149 -2.37 20.14 -25.40
C THR A 149 -3.87 20.41 -25.50
N GLU A 150 -4.26 21.54 -26.11
CA GLU A 150 -5.68 21.87 -26.34
C GLU A 150 -6.42 20.79 -27.18
N GLU A 151 -5.70 19.99 -27.96
CA GLU A 151 -6.21 18.86 -28.74
C GLU A 151 -6.31 17.53 -27.96
N GLY A 152 -5.94 17.49 -26.67
CA GLY A 152 -6.00 16.29 -25.85
C GLY A 152 -4.84 15.30 -26.06
N VAL A 153 -3.67 15.79 -26.52
CA VAL A 153 -2.49 14.96 -26.80
C VAL A 153 -1.38 15.30 -25.80
N TYR A 154 -0.60 14.30 -25.36
CA TYR A 154 0.56 14.54 -24.50
C TYR A 154 1.71 15.27 -25.21
N ALA A 155 2.29 16.25 -24.54
CA ALA A 155 3.51 16.96 -24.90
C ALA A 155 4.55 16.81 -23.78
N ASP A 156 5.66 16.14 -24.08
CA ASP A 156 6.71 15.81 -23.09
C ASP A 156 7.90 16.76 -23.18
N ASP A 157 8.28 17.41 -22.08
CA ASP A 157 9.54 18.17 -22.01
C ASP A 157 10.71 17.27 -21.59
N LYS A 158 11.26 16.55 -22.56
CA LYS A 158 12.50 15.78 -22.40
C LYS A 158 13.77 16.64 -22.43
N SER A 159 13.69 17.96 -22.60
CA SER A 159 14.87 18.83 -22.61
C SER A 159 15.47 19.03 -21.22
N LYS A 160 14.66 18.83 -20.17
CA LYS A 160 15.05 18.96 -18.77
C LYS A 160 14.32 17.93 -17.91
N SER A 161 15.07 16.99 -17.33
CA SER A 161 14.56 16.12 -16.28
C SER A 161 14.20 16.93 -15.02
N LEU A 162 13.01 16.68 -14.49
CA LEU A 162 12.57 17.17 -13.17
C LEU A 162 13.32 16.43 -12.05
N PHE A 163 13.54 15.13 -12.23
CA PHE A 163 14.29 14.25 -11.32
C PHE A 163 15.21 13.31 -12.10
N THR A 164 16.32 12.91 -11.47
CA THR A 164 17.25 11.89 -11.97
C THR A 164 17.83 11.16 -10.76
N GLY A 165 17.40 9.92 -10.55
CA GLY A 165 17.83 9.08 -9.43
C GLY A 165 19.25 8.56 -9.60
N LYS A 166 19.78 7.89 -8.59
CA LYS A 166 21.06 7.18 -8.72
C LYS A 166 20.82 5.79 -9.34
N PRO A 167 21.81 5.17 -9.99
CA PRO A 167 21.66 3.83 -10.54
C PRO A 167 21.32 2.79 -9.45
N GLY A 168 20.29 1.98 -9.70
CA GLY A 168 19.82 0.91 -8.82
C GLY A 168 18.83 1.31 -7.73
N GLU A 169 18.65 2.61 -7.49
CA GLU A 169 17.78 3.12 -6.41
C GLU A 169 16.30 3.12 -6.80
N VAL A 170 15.45 2.94 -5.80
CA VAL A 170 13.99 3.04 -5.90
C VAL A 170 13.55 4.50 -5.83
N LEU A 171 12.50 4.85 -6.57
CA LEU A 171 11.84 6.16 -6.49
C LEU A 171 10.44 6.04 -5.88
N ILE A 172 10.15 6.84 -4.85
CA ILE A 172 8.78 7.16 -4.46
C ILE A 172 8.37 8.47 -5.15
N LEU A 173 7.33 8.41 -5.98
CA LEU A 173 6.86 9.49 -6.83
C LEU A 173 5.42 9.90 -6.44
N LYS A 174 5.23 11.15 -6.01
CA LYS A 174 3.90 11.78 -5.94
C LYS A 174 3.65 12.56 -7.22
N CYS A 175 2.59 12.21 -7.96
CA CYS A 175 2.23 12.87 -9.21
C CYS A 175 0.71 12.87 -9.46
N ASN A 176 0.32 13.31 -10.66
CA ASN A 176 -1.02 13.29 -11.24
C ASN A 176 -2.06 14.14 -10.49
N PHE A 177 -2.45 15.27 -11.10
CA PHE A 177 -3.51 16.15 -10.57
C PHE A 177 -4.90 15.52 -10.67
N SER A 178 -5.10 14.59 -11.61
CA SER A 178 -6.36 13.90 -11.83
C SER A 178 -6.11 12.59 -12.54
N GLU A 179 -6.92 11.58 -12.23
CA GLU A 179 -6.84 10.21 -12.73
C GLU A 179 -6.96 10.10 -14.27
N ILE A 180 -7.42 11.16 -14.93
CA ILE A 180 -7.64 11.20 -16.39
C ILE A 180 -6.39 11.55 -17.22
N TYR A 181 -5.33 12.11 -16.62
CA TYR A 181 -4.04 12.31 -17.30
C TYR A 181 -2.87 12.45 -16.32
N SER A 182 -1.71 11.94 -16.71
CA SER A 182 -0.48 12.11 -15.94
C SER A 182 0.20 13.45 -16.23
N ASN A 183 0.72 14.13 -15.20
CA ASN A 183 1.54 15.33 -15.37
C ASN A 183 3.04 15.04 -15.52
N VAL A 184 3.42 13.76 -15.61
CA VAL A 184 4.80 13.30 -15.70
C VAL A 184 4.97 12.25 -16.78
N LEU A 185 6.17 12.20 -17.36
CA LEU A 185 6.67 11.03 -18.08
C LEU A 185 7.82 10.44 -17.27
N VAL A 186 7.75 9.14 -17.00
CA VAL A 186 8.83 8.38 -16.35
C VAL A 186 9.63 7.64 -17.40
N THR A 187 10.95 7.72 -17.32
CA THR A 187 11.88 6.88 -18.08
C THR A 187 12.66 6.01 -17.11
N VAL A 188 12.71 4.70 -17.35
CA VAL A 188 13.51 3.75 -16.57
C VAL A 188 14.48 3.05 -17.50
N THR A 189 15.77 3.14 -17.19
CA THR A 189 16.84 2.47 -17.94
C THR A 189 17.23 1.15 -17.26
N ASP A 190 17.89 0.25 -17.99
CA ASP A 190 18.50 -0.99 -17.46
C ASP A 190 20.05 -0.93 -17.42
N GLY A 191 20.64 0.20 -17.84
CA GLY A 191 22.07 0.38 -18.10
C GLY A 191 22.48 0.32 -19.58
N GLY A 192 21.55 0.11 -20.51
CA GLY A 192 21.78 0.17 -21.96
C GLY A 192 20.54 0.49 -22.81
N GLY A 193 19.38 -0.08 -22.48
CA GLY A 193 18.06 0.27 -22.99
C GLY A 193 17.25 1.13 -22.00
N ALA A 194 16.04 1.50 -22.40
CA ALA A 194 15.09 2.26 -21.59
C ALA A 194 13.64 1.98 -22.00
N ILE A 195 12.74 1.98 -21.01
CA ILE A 195 11.29 2.06 -21.22
C ILE A 195 10.78 3.44 -20.79
N GLU A 196 9.62 3.82 -21.31
CA GLU A 196 8.97 5.09 -20.98
C GLU A 196 7.48 4.86 -20.73
N PHE A 197 6.96 5.36 -19.61
CA PHE A 197 5.57 5.20 -19.23
C PHE A 197 5.06 6.40 -18.44
N ARG A 198 3.73 6.48 -18.32
CA ARG A 198 3.04 7.44 -17.46
C ARG A 198 2.32 6.65 -16.37
N PRO A 199 2.69 6.77 -15.09
CA PRO A 199 1.91 6.19 -14.01
C PRO A 199 0.48 6.72 -14.09
N SER A 200 -0.51 5.84 -14.01
CA SER A 200 -1.93 6.19 -13.95
C SER A 200 -2.74 5.00 -13.45
N ILE A 201 -3.88 5.29 -12.80
CA ILE A 201 -4.83 4.28 -12.34
C ILE A 201 -5.93 4.06 -13.38
N SER A 202 -6.32 2.79 -13.54
CA SER A 202 -7.44 2.35 -14.35
C SER A 202 -8.76 2.69 -13.66
N LEU A 203 -9.53 3.59 -14.26
CA LEU A 203 -10.89 3.95 -13.82
C LEU A 203 -11.92 2.79 -13.93
N ARG A 204 -11.50 1.58 -14.35
CA ARG A 204 -12.33 0.37 -14.43
C ARG A 204 -12.39 -0.37 -13.10
N ASP A 205 -11.25 -0.49 -12.43
CA ASP A 205 -10.98 -1.43 -11.33
C ASP A 205 -10.11 -0.83 -10.22
N GLY A 206 -9.60 0.39 -10.37
CA GLY A 206 -8.70 1.02 -9.39
C GLY A 206 -7.28 0.44 -9.40
N HIS A 207 -6.96 -0.41 -10.37
CA HIS A 207 -5.63 -1.00 -10.52
C HIS A 207 -4.70 -0.07 -11.30
N LEU A 208 -3.39 -0.30 -11.24
CA LEU A 208 -2.44 0.33 -12.16
C LEU A 208 -2.90 0.06 -13.60
N ALA A 209 -2.93 1.10 -14.44
CA ALA A 209 -3.30 0.95 -15.83
C ALA A 209 -2.34 -0.02 -16.55
N GLU A 210 -2.81 -0.68 -17.62
CA GLU A 210 -1.96 -1.56 -18.43
C GLU A 210 -0.83 -0.75 -19.08
N LEU A 211 0.39 -0.92 -18.55
CA LEU A 211 1.62 -0.27 -19.01
C LEU A 211 2.55 -1.32 -19.63
N GLU A 212 2.95 -1.08 -20.89
CA GLU A 212 3.86 -1.98 -21.60
C GLU A 212 5.24 -2.03 -20.92
N ASP A 213 5.82 -3.24 -20.85
CA ASP A 213 7.09 -3.54 -20.17
C ASP A 213 7.19 -3.14 -18.67
N VAL A 214 6.07 -2.90 -18.00
CA VAL A 214 6.01 -2.65 -16.54
C VAL A 214 5.48 -3.87 -15.78
N TYR A 215 6.20 -4.28 -14.73
CA TYR A 215 5.74 -5.25 -13.75
C TYR A 215 4.94 -4.53 -12.65
N ASP A 216 3.63 -4.75 -12.60
CA ASP A 216 2.81 -4.31 -11.48
C ASP A 216 3.07 -5.19 -10.26
N PHE A 217 3.59 -4.57 -9.18
CA PHE A 217 3.79 -5.21 -7.88
C PHE A 217 2.93 -4.59 -6.79
N THR A 218 1.89 -3.82 -7.14
CA THR A 218 0.81 -3.53 -6.18
C THR A 218 0.10 -4.83 -5.84
N VAL A 219 -0.01 -5.05 -4.53
CA VAL A 219 -0.95 -6.02 -3.99
C VAL A 219 -2.24 -5.26 -3.76
N TYR A 220 -3.19 -5.46 -4.65
CA TYR A 220 -4.58 -5.05 -4.44
C TYR A 220 -5.12 -5.88 -3.27
N GLU A 221 -5.85 -5.23 -2.37
CA GLU A 221 -6.71 -5.97 -1.46
C GLU A 221 -7.79 -6.64 -2.32
N ASP A 222 -8.06 -7.92 -2.07
CA ASP A 222 -9.13 -8.66 -2.73
C ASP A 222 -10.48 -8.10 -2.27
N PHE A 223 -10.85 -6.93 -2.80
CA PHE A 223 -12.23 -6.48 -2.78
C PHE A 223 -13.06 -7.58 -3.46
N PRO A 224 -14.15 -8.04 -2.84
CA PRO A 224 -14.96 -9.10 -3.39
C PRO A 224 -15.38 -8.73 -4.80
N ASP A 225 -15.08 -9.61 -5.76
CA ASP A 225 -15.42 -9.37 -7.14
C ASP A 225 -16.94 -9.21 -7.31
N GLY A 226 -17.37 -8.63 -8.44
CA GLY A 226 -18.80 -8.40 -8.67
C GLY A 226 -19.66 -9.67 -8.53
N GLN A 227 -19.06 -10.84 -8.79
CA GLN A 227 -19.69 -12.14 -8.58
C GLN A 227 -19.84 -12.49 -7.09
N SER A 228 -18.84 -12.25 -6.26
CA SER A 228 -18.91 -12.44 -4.80
C SER A 228 -19.95 -11.53 -4.15
N ILE A 229 -20.03 -10.26 -4.61
CA ILE A 229 -21.07 -9.32 -4.16
C ILE A 229 -22.47 -9.82 -4.57
N GLU A 230 -22.64 -10.28 -5.82
CA GLU A 230 -23.92 -10.81 -6.32
C GLU A 230 -24.36 -12.05 -5.51
N ILE A 231 -23.45 -13.00 -5.23
CA ILE A 231 -23.73 -14.18 -4.40
C ILE A 231 -24.13 -13.79 -2.97
N ALA A 232 -23.45 -12.81 -2.36
CA ALA A 232 -23.78 -12.34 -1.02
C ALA A 232 -25.13 -11.58 -0.97
N LEU A 233 -25.49 -10.85 -2.02
CA LEU A 233 -26.82 -10.26 -2.17
C LEU A 233 -27.91 -11.34 -2.34
N GLU A 234 -27.67 -12.37 -3.17
CA GLU A 234 -28.58 -13.52 -3.30
C GLU A 234 -28.81 -14.19 -1.95
N MET A 235 -27.75 -14.45 -1.17
CA MET A 235 -27.85 -14.99 0.18
C MET A 235 -28.69 -14.11 1.12
N LEU A 236 -28.50 -12.79 1.07
CA LEU A 236 -29.30 -11.85 1.89
C LEU A 236 -30.76 -11.76 1.43
N TYR A 237 -31.07 -11.94 0.15
CA TYR A 237 -32.44 -11.95 -0.36
C TYR A 237 -33.26 -13.20 0.05
N GLU A 238 -32.59 -14.29 0.42
CA GLU A 238 -33.24 -15.49 1.01
C GLU A 238 -33.61 -15.30 2.50
N ILE A 239 -33.15 -14.23 3.17
CA ILE A 239 -33.54 -13.91 4.55
C ILE A 239 -34.90 -13.22 4.58
N ASP A 240 -35.86 -13.79 5.33
CA ASP A 240 -37.25 -13.34 5.38
C ASP A 240 -37.40 -11.88 5.85
N GLU A 241 -36.61 -11.45 6.85
CA GLU A 241 -36.60 -10.08 7.36
C GLU A 241 -36.08 -9.08 6.30
N VAL A 242 -35.01 -9.43 5.58
CA VAL A 242 -34.43 -8.61 4.51
C VAL A 242 -35.42 -8.49 3.36
N ARG A 243 -35.99 -9.62 2.91
CA ARG A 243 -37.00 -9.65 1.85
C ARG A 243 -38.23 -8.81 2.19
N GLN A 244 -38.73 -8.91 3.42
CA GLN A 244 -39.86 -8.11 3.88
C GLN A 244 -39.52 -6.60 3.95
N ALA A 245 -38.31 -6.24 4.37
CA ALA A 245 -37.85 -4.84 4.35
C ALA A 245 -37.83 -4.27 2.92
N LEU A 246 -37.28 -5.02 1.96
CA LEU A 246 -37.24 -4.64 0.54
C LEU A 246 -38.66 -4.53 -0.07
N GLU A 247 -39.57 -5.45 0.24
CA GLU A 247 -40.99 -5.37 -0.16
C GLU A 247 -41.69 -4.12 0.40
N ASN A 248 -41.23 -3.60 1.54
CA ASN A 248 -41.72 -2.34 2.14
C ASN A 248 -41.04 -1.07 1.58
N GLY A 249 -40.14 -1.21 0.60
CA GLY A 249 -39.49 -0.07 -0.09
C GLY A 249 -38.14 0.34 0.48
N MET A 250 -37.51 -0.49 1.32
CA MET A 250 -36.12 -0.30 1.74
C MET A 250 -35.15 -0.77 0.64
N SER A 251 -33.89 -0.38 0.77
CA SER A 251 -32.80 -0.76 -0.14
C SER A 251 -31.69 -1.47 0.63
N LEU A 252 -31.07 -2.46 -0.01
CA LEU A 252 -29.90 -3.19 0.48
C LEU A 252 -28.71 -2.83 -0.41
N MET A 253 -27.59 -2.42 0.18
CA MET A 253 -26.38 -2.01 -0.55
C MET A 253 -25.10 -2.59 0.08
N TYR A 254 -24.15 -2.98 -0.76
CA TYR A 254 -22.76 -3.24 -0.35
C TYR A 254 -22.08 -1.89 -0.03
N ILE A 255 -21.33 -1.81 1.07
CA ILE A 255 -20.70 -0.54 1.49
C ILE A 255 -19.26 -0.36 1.02
N GLY A 256 -18.72 -1.29 0.24
CA GLY A 256 -17.35 -1.23 -0.28
C GLY A 256 -16.28 -1.86 0.63
N ASN A 257 -16.64 -2.26 1.85
CA ASN A 257 -15.69 -2.73 2.87
C ASN A 257 -16.00 -4.15 3.37
N THR A 258 -14.96 -4.80 3.91
CA THR A 258 -15.04 -6.05 4.69
C THR A 258 -14.65 -5.80 6.16
N ASP A 259 -15.06 -6.68 7.07
CA ASP A 259 -14.67 -6.69 8.49
C ASP A 259 -14.36 -8.13 8.95
N GLU A 260 -13.56 -8.30 10.01
CA GLU A 260 -13.20 -9.62 10.54
C GLU A 260 -14.26 -10.10 11.57
N ILE A 261 -15.11 -11.05 11.16
CA ILE A 261 -16.19 -11.58 11.99
C ILE A 261 -15.98 -13.09 12.21
N ASP A 262 -15.88 -13.51 13.47
CA ASP A 262 -15.57 -14.90 13.87
C ASP A 262 -14.32 -15.49 13.17
N GLY A 263 -13.36 -14.63 12.81
CA GLY A 263 -12.11 -14.99 12.12
C GLY A 263 -12.23 -15.20 10.60
N GLY A 264 -13.36 -14.81 9.99
CA GLY A 264 -13.52 -14.71 8.54
C GLY A 264 -13.57 -13.25 8.08
N SER A 265 -13.12 -12.98 6.85
CA SER A 265 -13.28 -11.65 6.23
C SER A 265 -14.66 -11.56 5.57
N CYS A 266 -15.50 -10.64 6.05
CA CYS A 266 -16.92 -10.63 5.77
C CYS A 266 -17.37 -9.33 5.11
N MET A 267 -18.01 -9.45 3.95
CA MET A 267 -18.59 -8.34 3.20
C MET A 267 -19.67 -7.63 3.99
N LEU A 268 -19.59 -6.30 4.09
CA LEU A 268 -20.56 -5.51 4.82
C LEU A 268 -21.67 -4.94 3.93
N PHE A 269 -22.91 -5.16 4.34
CA PHE A 269 -24.11 -4.69 3.65
C PHE A 269 -25.01 -3.88 4.58
N GLU A 270 -25.48 -2.73 4.10
CA GLU A 270 -26.45 -1.91 4.80
C GLU A 270 -27.85 -2.08 4.21
N LEU A 271 -28.82 -2.37 5.09
CA LEU A 271 -30.24 -2.33 4.80
C LEU A 271 -30.83 -1.06 5.42
N GLY A 272 -31.55 -0.28 4.64
CA GLY A 272 -32.02 1.04 5.09
C GLY A 272 -32.98 1.70 4.12
N THR A 273 -33.51 2.85 4.52
CA THR A 273 -34.41 3.65 3.69
C THR A 273 -33.60 4.64 2.85
N ASP A 274 -33.68 4.53 1.53
CA ASP A 274 -33.08 5.48 0.59
C ASP A 274 -34.00 6.70 0.38
N GLY A 275 -33.49 7.90 0.65
CA GLY A 275 -34.22 9.16 0.56
C GLY A 275 -33.47 10.21 -0.24
N GLU A 276 -34.18 11.22 -0.77
CA GLU A 276 -33.67 12.20 -1.75
C GLU A 276 -32.34 12.92 -1.40
N TYR A 277 -31.89 12.87 -0.15
CA TYR A 277 -30.67 13.53 0.33
C TYR A 277 -29.70 12.63 1.10
N GLN A 278 -30.13 11.48 1.60
CA GLN A 278 -29.31 10.58 2.41
C GLN A 278 -29.97 9.19 2.50
N PHE A 279 -29.13 8.15 2.53
CA PHE A 279 -29.52 6.82 2.94
C PHE A 279 -29.56 6.74 4.47
N VAL A 280 -30.62 6.17 5.04
CA VAL A 280 -30.77 5.96 6.48
C VAL A 280 -30.69 4.47 6.77
N ARG A 281 -29.52 4.02 7.24
CA ARG A 281 -29.27 2.65 7.70
C ARG A 281 -30.22 2.28 8.84
N GLU A 282 -30.83 1.10 8.73
CA GLU A 282 -31.63 0.48 9.80
C GLU A 282 -30.99 -0.79 10.33
N GLN A 283 -30.32 -1.59 9.48
CA GLN A 283 -29.57 -2.78 9.88
C GLN A 283 -28.26 -2.91 9.08
N LEU A 284 -27.22 -3.43 9.73
CA LEU A 284 -25.95 -3.82 9.10
C LEU A 284 -25.81 -5.34 9.12
N TYR A 285 -25.37 -5.92 8.00
CA TYR A 285 -25.11 -7.34 7.82
C TYR A 285 -23.67 -7.60 7.41
N GLY A 286 -23.13 -8.76 7.77
CA GLY A 286 -21.84 -9.29 7.35
C GLY A 286 -22.02 -10.64 6.65
N VAL A 287 -21.37 -10.86 5.51
CA VAL A 287 -21.50 -12.11 4.72
C VAL A 287 -20.14 -12.69 4.35
N CYS A 288 -19.91 -13.96 4.69
CA CYS A 288 -18.66 -14.71 4.49
C CYS A 288 -18.90 -16.21 4.68
N ASP A 289 -18.15 -17.06 3.97
CA ASP A 289 -18.15 -18.53 4.14
C ASP A 289 -19.55 -19.17 4.25
N ASN A 290 -20.48 -18.71 3.40
CA ASN A 290 -21.91 -19.08 3.38
C ASN A 290 -22.71 -18.77 4.66
N ARG A 291 -22.19 -17.92 5.54
CA ARG A 291 -22.87 -17.43 6.75
C ARG A 291 -23.34 -15.99 6.57
N ILE A 292 -24.36 -15.62 7.34
CA ILE A 292 -24.84 -14.24 7.45
C ILE A 292 -24.87 -13.85 8.93
N TYR A 293 -24.31 -12.68 9.22
CA TYR A 293 -24.32 -12.05 10.54
C TYR A 293 -25.15 -10.78 10.49
N ALA A 294 -25.90 -10.49 11.55
CA ALA A 294 -26.53 -9.20 11.80
C ALA A 294 -25.85 -8.51 12.99
N TYR A 295 -25.50 -7.24 12.83
CA TYR A 295 -24.89 -6.44 13.90
C TYR A 295 -25.95 -5.96 14.89
N ASP A 296 -25.81 -6.34 16.17
CA ASP A 296 -26.62 -5.82 17.27
C ASP A 296 -25.96 -4.58 17.88
N VAL A 297 -26.56 -3.42 17.60
CA VAL A 297 -26.12 -2.11 18.11
C VAL A 297 -26.28 -1.99 19.64
N ILE A 298 -27.14 -2.80 20.27
CA ILE A 298 -27.36 -2.78 21.72
C ILE A 298 -26.28 -3.61 22.43
N GLY A 299 -25.94 -4.77 21.88
CA GLY A 299 -24.88 -5.66 22.37
C GLY A 299 -23.46 -5.25 21.96
N ASP A 300 -23.32 -4.39 20.95
CA ASP A 300 -22.05 -4.08 20.25
C ASP A 300 -21.37 -5.37 19.75
N ALA A 301 -22.15 -6.20 19.05
CA ALA A 301 -21.73 -7.55 18.66
C ALA A 301 -22.39 -8.04 17.37
N TRP A 302 -21.65 -8.84 16.61
CA TRP A 302 -22.17 -9.60 15.48
C TRP A 302 -22.89 -10.87 15.96
N ASN A 303 -24.08 -11.13 15.43
CA ASN A 303 -24.86 -12.33 15.70
C ASN A 303 -25.08 -13.11 14.40
N ILE A 304 -24.70 -14.40 14.37
CA ILE A 304 -25.01 -15.28 13.23
C ILE A 304 -26.53 -15.50 13.13
N ILE A 305 -27.08 -15.32 11.93
CA ILE A 305 -28.51 -15.52 11.62
C ILE A 305 -28.75 -16.61 10.57
N TYR A 306 -27.71 -17.00 9.82
CA TYR A 306 -27.70 -18.11 8.86
C TYR A 306 -26.30 -18.73 8.81
#